data_AF-A0A2X2WPS5-F1
#
_entry.id   AF-A0A2X2WPS5-F1
#
_cell.length_a   1.000
_cell.length_b   1.000
_cell.length_c   1.000
_cell.angle_alpha   90.00
_cell.angle_beta   90.00
_cell.angle_gamma   90.00
#
_symmetry.space_group_name_H-M   'P 1'
#
loop_
_entity.id
_entity.type
_entity.pdbx_description
1 polymer ?
#
loop_
_entity_poly.entity_id
_entity_poly.type
_entity_poly.pdbx_seq_one_letter_code
_entity_poly.pdbx_strand_id
1 'polypeptide(L)'
;MRYFSIVLVIILLQACNKKKEEQLTVSSKTELKESKGKVDSTGHNSKEISEEVKDGQDDVMLAEDIRFNGKTKRIFDLRDFEKVFGKPDSIRLMADENPCAYIFDEGTLEDKYLYKNGSCFENSEEKVGVNEFRFLNGNFILYKGERIDAKTTLDDIRKIFPNSVRNIEKLERPGEGELPVIRLREDKAGISDGHINIYFKNNRVHSIWWWFPC
;
A
#
# COMPACT_ATOMS: atom_id res chain seq x y z
N MET A 1 -9.54 63.23 -32.25
CA MET A 1 -8.58 62.18 -31.85
C MET A 1 -9.20 60.84 -32.23
N ARG A 2 -8.92 60.36 -33.45
CA ARG A 2 -8.00 59.25 -33.74
C ARG A 2 -8.50 57.89 -33.23
N TYR A 3 -9.13 57.22 -34.19
CA TYR A 3 -9.42 55.80 -34.33
C TYR A 3 -8.25 54.86 -34.02
N PHE A 4 -8.57 53.71 -33.43
CA PHE A 4 -7.98 52.37 -33.67
C PHE A 4 -9.05 51.37 -33.16
N SER A 5 -10.06 50.95 -33.94
CA SER A 5 -10.03 49.97 -35.04
C SER A 5 -9.15 48.76 -34.70
N ILE A 6 -9.72 47.69 -34.15
CA ILE A 6 -10.26 46.50 -34.85
C ILE A 6 -9.18 45.78 -35.69
N VAL A 7 -9.09 44.46 -35.51
CA VAL A 7 -8.49 43.43 -36.38
C VAL A 7 -7.02 43.08 -36.11
N LEU A 8 -6.81 42.01 -35.35
CA LEU A 8 -5.90 40.93 -35.75
C LEU A 8 -6.44 39.62 -35.14
N VAL A 9 -7.27 38.86 -35.88
CA VAL A 9 -6.84 37.68 -36.66
C VAL A 9 -6.62 36.50 -35.69
N ILE A 10 -7.64 35.69 -35.38
CA ILE A 10 -8.06 34.53 -36.20
C ILE A 10 -6.89 33.95 -37.02
N ILE A 11 -6.06 33.13 -36.38
CA ILE A 11 -5.37 32.01 -37.02
C ILE A 11 -5.89 30.78 -36.26
N LEU A 12 -6.95 30.14 -36.76
CA LEU A 12 -6.88 28.99 -37.68
C LEU A 12 -6.06 27.85 -37.05
N LEU A 13 -6.73 26.88 -36.42
CA LEU A 13 -7.08 25.61 -37.08
C LEU A 13 -5.92 25.05 -37.92
N GLN A 14 -5.24 24.03 -37.41
CA GLN A 14 -4.92 22.80 -38.12
C GLN A 14 -4.06 21.87 -37.27
N ALA A 15 -4.68 20.83 -36.71
CA ALA A 15 -4.07 19.50 -36.61
C ALA A 15 -5.17 18.46 -36.31
N CYS A 16 -6.07 18.27 -37.28
CA CYS A 16 -6.53 16.91 -37.52
C CYS A 16 -5.35 16.16 -38.12
N ASN A 17 -4.90 15.09 -37.47
CA ASN A 17 -4.44 13.94 -38.22
C ASN A 17 -5.05 12.68 -37.62
N LYS A 18 -6.10 12.20 -38.31
CA LYS A 18 -6.52 10.81 -38.26
C LYS A 18 -5.35 9.97 -38.77
N LYS A 19 -4.96 8.93 -38.03
CA LYS A 19 -4.58 7.68 -38.68
C LYS A 19 -5.18 6.51 -37.91
N LYS A 20 -6.05 5.82 -38.64
CA LYS A 20 -6.61 4.51 -38.37
C LYS A 20 -5.64 3.48 -38.94
N GLU A 21 -5.77 2.25 -38.44
CA GLU A 21 -5.16 1.00 -38.94
C GLU A 21 -3.63 0.90 -38.72
N GLU A 22 -3.07 -0.24 -38.30
CA GLU A 22 -3.50 -1.61 -38.59
C GLU A 22 -2.92 -2.59 -37.57
N GLN A 23 -3.69 -3.62 -37.31
CA GLN A 23 -3.32 -4.82 -36.59
C GLN A 23 -2.34 -5.61 -37.46
N LEU A 24 -1.14 -5.90 -36.96
CA LEU A 24 -0.25 -6.90 -37.55
C LEU A 24 0.05 -7.96 -36.49
N THR A 25 -0.82 -8.96 -36.49
CA THR A 25 -0.48 -10.33 -36.12
C THR A 25 0.63 -10.83 -37.02
N VAL A 26 1.81 -11.13 -36.47
CA VAL A 26 2.66 -12.20 -36.99
C VAL A 26 3.18 -13.01 -35.82
N SER A 27 2.59 -14.20 -35.72
CA SER A 27 3.11 -15.39 -35.07
C SER A 27 4.53 -15.69 -35.53
N SER A 28 5.44 -15.95 -34.59
CA SER A 28 6.56 -16.85 -34.80
C SER A 28 6.61 -17.85 -33.66
N LYS A 29 6.01 -19.03 -33.92
CA LYS A 29 6.45 -20.29 -33.33
C LYS A 29 7.92 -20.50 -33.63
N THR A 30 8.72 -20.73 -32.60
CA THR A 30 9.85 -21.65 -32.68
C THR A 30 9.94 -22.40 -31.35
N GLU A 31 9.37 -23.61 -31.33
CA GLU A 31 9.88 -24.69 -30.50
C GLU A 31 11.29 -25.03 -30.95
N LEU A 32 12.20 -25.31 -30.02
CA LEU A 32 12.79 -26.65 -29.91
C LEU A 32 13.87 -26.73 -28.82
N LYS A 33 13.72 -27.82 -28.04
CA LYS A 33 14.75 -28.71 -27.46
C LYS A 33 15.29 -28.42 -26.07
N GLU A 34 14.76 -29.24 -25.16
CA GLU A 34 15.45 -29.92 -24.07
C GLU A 34 16.91 -30.29 -24.40
N SER A 35 17.79 -30.08 -23.42
CA SER A 35 18.96 -30.92 -23.22
C SER A 35 19.09 -31.31 -21.74
N LYS A 36 19.20 -32.62 -21.52
CA LYS A 36 19.46 -33.29 -20.24
C LYS A 36 20.89 -33.05 -19.71
N GLY A 37 20.99 -32.97 -18.38
CA GLY A 37 22.14 -33.34 -17.54
C GLY A 37 23.18 -32.24 -17.35
N LYS A 38 23.78 -32.03 -16.17
CA LYS A 38 24.07 -32.93 -15.06
C LYS A 38 24.34 -32.10 -13.79
N VAL A 39 23.95 -32.67 -12.66
CA VAL A 39 24.17 -32.21 -11.29
C VAL A 39 25.64 -31.89 -11.02
N ASP A 40 25.90 -30.75 -10.37
CA ASP A 40 26.89 -30.72 -9.29
C ASP A 40 26.43 -29.79 -8.16
N SER A 41 26.63 -30.29 -6.96
CA SER A 41 26.20 -29.80 -5.65
C SER A 41 26.97 -28.56 -5.20
N THR A 42 26.27 -27.64 -4.52
CA THR A 42 26.60 -27.03 -3.21
C THR A 42 25.94 -25.65 -3.10
N GLY A 43 25.13 -25.43 -2.06
CA GLY A 43 24.87 -24.08 -1.55
C GLY A 43 23.40 -23.71 -1.32
N HIS A 44 23.09 -23.51 -0.04
CA HIS A 44 21.91 -22.84 0.52
C HIS A 44 20.53 -23.47 0.30
N ASN A 45 20.17 -24.28 1.31
CA ASN A 45 18.82 -24.62 1.69
C ASN A 45 18.07 -23.36 2.16
N SER A 46 17.70 -22.49 1.22
CA SER A 46 16.60 -21.56 1.40
C SER A 46 15.34 -22.38 1.17
N LYS A 47 14.65 -22.69 2.26
CA LYS A 47 13.35 -23.34 2.21
C LYS A 47 12.40 -22.31 1.60
N GLU A 48 12.34 -22.27 0.28
CA GLU A 48 11.34 -21.53 -0.47
C GLU A 48 10.01 -22.15 -0.09
N ILE A 49 9.33 -21.51 0.86
CA ILE A 49 7.93 -21.79 1.14
C ILE A 49 7.19 -21.19 -0.04
N SER A 50 7.13 -21.92 -1.16
CA SER A 50 6.14 -21.68 -2.19
C SER A 50 4.80 -22.05 -1.59
N GLU A 51 4.15 -21.06 -0.95
CA GLU A 51 2.72 -21.16 -0.72
C GLU A 51 2.08 -21.31 -2.11
N GLU A 52 1.45 -22.47 -2.36
CA GLU A 52 0.69 -22.70 -3.58
C GLU A 52 -0.27 -21.52 -3.77
N VAL A 53 -0.05 -20.76 -4.85
CA VAL A 53 -0.92 -19.66 -5.27
C VAL A 53 -2.29 -20.28 -5.56
N LYS A 54 -3.20 -20.23 -4.58
CA LYS A 54 -4.60 -20.55 -4.78
C LYS A 54 -5.18 -19.46 -5.67
N ASP A 55 -5.46 -19.82 -6.91
CA ASP A 55 -5.97 -18.92 -7.94
C ASP A 55 -7.17 -18.11 -7.42
N GLY A 56 -7.04 -16.79 -7.41
CA GLY A 56 -8.10 -15.84 -7.09
C GLY A 56 -8.19 -15.28 -5.67
N GLN A 57 -7.47 -15.82 -4.68
CA GLN A 57 -7.49 -15.25 -3.32
C GLN A 57 -6.45 -14.16 -3.12
N ASP A 58 -6.82 -13.12 -2.38
CA ASP A 58 -5.89 -12.08 -1.93
C ASP A 58 -4.76 -12.70 -1.08
N ASP A 59 -3.56 -12.13 -1.26
CA ASP A 59 -2.35 -12.58 -0.58
C ASP A 59 -2.41 -12.23 0.91
N VAL A 60 -1.58 -12.90 1.71
CA VAL A 60 -1.56 -12.74 3.17
C VAL A 60 -0.41 -11.83 3.58
N MET A 61 -0.71 -10.87 4.45
CA MET A 61 0.29 -10.05 5.13
C MET A 61 0.03 -10.08 6.64
N LEU A 62 0.90 -10.76 7.39
CA LEU A 62 0.77 -10.86 8.84
C LEU A 62 1.42 -9.66 9.53
N ALA A 63 0.73 -9.06 10.50
CA ALA A 63 1.26 -7.93 11.27
C ALA A 63 2.56 -8.25 12.03
N GLU A 64 2.76 -9.52 12.43
CA GLU A 64 3.97 -9.98 13.12
C GLU A 64 5.24 -9.94 12.24
N ASP A 65 5.07 -9.99 10.91
CA ASP A 65 6.15 -9.93 9.92
C ASP A 65 6.57 -8.48 9.60
N ILE A 66 5.88 -7.48 10.17
CA ILE A 66 6.08 -6.06 9.90
C ILE A 66 6.91 -5.42 11.02
N ARG A 67 7.90 -4.60 10.62
CA ARG A 67 8.57 -3.64 11.51
C ARG A 67 8.46 -2.23 10.98
N PHE A 68 7.76 -1.36 11.70
CA PHE A 68 7.63 0.06 11.37
C PHE A 68 8.93 0.79 11.68
N ASN A 69 9.42 1.54 10.68
CA ASN A 69 10.73 2.17 10.66
C ASN A 69 11.87 1.21 11.08
N GLY A 70 11.70 -0.08 10.81
CA GLY A 70 12.63 -1.16 11.16
C GLY A 70 12.76 -1.44 12.67
N LYS A 71 11.92 -0.84 13.51
CA LYS A 71 12.09 -0.88 14.98
C LYS A 71 10.94 -1.58 15.69
N THR A 72 9.70 -1.16 15.46
CA THR A 72 8.55 -1.58 16.28
C THR A 72 7.54 -2.44 15.52
N LYS A 73 6.79 -3.28 16.24
CA LYS A 73 5.68 -4.08 15.68
C LYS A 73 4.44 -3.20 15.50
N ARG A 74 3.33 -3.77 14.96
CA ARG A 74 2.04 -3.07 14.84
C ARG A 74 1.49 -2.61 16.18
N ILE A 75 1.58 -3.47 17.21
CA ILE A 75 1.21 -3.15 18.59
C ILE A 75 2.49 -3.11 19.43
N PHE A 76 2.67 -2.04 20.20
CA PHE A 76 3.89 -1.77 20.96
C PHE A 76 3.66 -0.82 22.15
N ASP A 77 4.68 -0.62 22.99
CA ASP A 77 4.58 0.24 24.17
C ASP A 77 4.59 1.75 23.82
N LEU A 78 3.77 2.54 24.50
CA LEU A 78 3.71 4.00 24.35
C LEU A 78 5.08 4.68 24.53
N ARG A 79 5.89 4.20 25.48
CA ARG A 79 7.26 4.70 25.72
C ARG A 79 8.19 4.56 24.50
N ASP A 80 7.89 3.67 23.57
CA ASP A 80 8.69 3.47 22.36
C ASP A 80 8.19 4.33 21.18
N PHE A 81 6.98 4.91 21.29
CA PHE A 81 6.43 5.80 20.28
C PHE A 81 7.38 6.97 19.99
N GLU A 82 7.75 7.75 21.00
CA GLU A 82 8.61 8.92 20.80
C GLU A 82 10.01 8.54 20.33
N LYS A 83 10.53 7.37 20.71
CA LYS A 83 11.84 6.89 20.26
C LYS A 83 11.86 6.50 18.79
N VAL A 84 10.74 6.03 18.25
CA VAL A 84 10.63 5.55 16.88
C VAL A 84 10.13 6.64 15.94
N PHE A 85 9.13 7.42 16.36
CA PHE A 85 8.42 8.38 15.53
C PHE A 85 8.65 9.84 15.94
N GLY A 86 9.17 10.08 17.14
CA GLY A 86 9.22 11.41 17.76
C GLY A 86 7.89 11.80 18.42
N LYS A 87 7.80 13.05 18.88
CA LYS A 87 6.56 13.57 19.48
C LYS A 87 5.41 13.57 18.46
N PRO A 88 4.16 13.25 18.88
CA PRO A 88 3.01 13.36 18.01
C PRO A 88 2.83 14.81 17.55
N ASP A 89 2.36 15.00 16.33
CA ASP A 89 2.03 16.31 15.77
C ASP A 89 0.70 16.82 16.33
N SER A 90 -0.23 15.91 16.64
CA SER A 90 -1.46 16.20 17.38
C SER A 90 -1.98 14.96 18.11
N ILE A 91 -2.81 15.18 19.12
CA ILE A 91 -3.49 14.15 19.89
C ILE A 91 -4.99 14.48 19.93
N ARG A 92 -5.85 13.49 19.73
CA ARG A 92 -7.31 13.60 19.80
C ARG A 92 -7.87 12.49 20.68
N LEU A 93 -8.91 12.79 21.46
CA LEU A 93 -9.66 11.74 22.14
C LEU A 93 -10.44 10.95 21.10
N MET A 94 -10.44 9.63 21.20
CA MET A 94 -11.20 8.80 20.27
C MET A 94 -12.70 9.01 20.43
N ALA A 95 -13.17 9.32 21.65
CA ALA A 95 -14.57 9.67 21.91
C ALA A 95 -15.05 10.88 21.08
N ASP A 96 -14.16 11.82 20.76
CA ASP A 96 -14.50 12.99 19.93
C ASP A 96 -14.57 12.62 18.43
N GLU A 97 -13.80 11.62 18.01
CA GLU A 97 -13.68 11.18 16.61
C GLU A 97 -14.73 10.11 16.24
N ASN A 98 -15.37 9.49 17.23
CA ASN A 98 -16.41 8.46 17.09
C ASN A 98 -16.03 7.35 16.08
N PRO A 99 -14.91 6.63 16.29
CA PRO A 99 -14.50 5.59 15.37
C PRO A 99 -15.48 4.41 15.39
N CYS A 100 -15.65 3.79 14.22
CA CYS A 100 -16.55 2.66 14.05
C CYS A 100 -15.92 1.33 14.49
N ALA A 101 -14.59 1.28 14.68
CA ALA A 101 -13.85 0.13 15.15
C ALA A 101 -12.63 0.57 15.97
N TYR A 102 -12.19 -0.28 16.88
CA TYR A 102 -11.05 -0.07 17.78
C TYR A 102 -10.01 -1.19 17.55
N ILE A 103 -8.73 -0.86 17.67
CA ILE A 103 -7.65 -1.86 17.68
C ILE A 103 -7.64 -2.62 19.00
N PHE A 104 -7.98 -1.94 20.10
CA PHE A 104 -8.03 -2.52 21.43
C PHE A 104 -9.49 -2.70 21.87
N ASP A 105 -9.90 -3.95 22.11
CA ASP A 105 -11.28 -4.30 22.49
C ASP A 105 -11.71 -3.70 23.84
N GLU A 106 -10.76 -3.38 24.72
CA GLU A 106 -10.97 -2.81 26.06
C GLU A 106 -10.92 -1.29 26.04
N GLY A 107 -11.49 -0.68 25.00
CA GLY A 107 -11.41 0.76 24.79
C GLY A 107 -11.85 1.58 26.01
N THR A 108 -11.07 2.58 26.39
CA THR A 108 -11.36 3.47 27.53
C THR A 108 -11.80 4.85 27.06
N LEU A 109 -12.48 5.61 27.93
CA LEU A 109 -12.84 7.01 27.66
C LEU A 109 -11.61 7.92 27.46
N GLU A 110 -10.43 7.46 27.89
CA GLU A 110 -9.16 8.18 27.80
C GLU A 110 -8.34 7.78 26.57
N ASP A 111 -8.84 6.86 25.74
CA ASP A 111 -8.14 6.41 24.54
C ASP A 111 -8.02 7.54 23.52
N LYS A 112 -6.87 7.56 22.84
CA LYS A 112 -6.45 8.68 22.00
C LYS A 112 -5.98 8.20 20.64
N TYR A 113 -6.24 9.03 19.63
CA TYR A 113 -5.45 9.01 18.42
C TYR A 113 -4.22 9.90 18.56
N LEU A 114 -3.06 9.33 18.29
CA LEU A 114 -1.80 10.03 18.11
C LEU A 114 -1.58 10.19 16.61
N TYR A 115 -1.38 11.42 16.14
CA TYR A 115 -1.09 11.70 14.73
C TYR A 115 0.36 12.07 14.56
N LYS A 116 1.04 11.47 13.59
CA LYS A 116 2.44 11.78 13.27
C LYS A 116 2.75 11.59 11.80
N ASN A 117 3.26 12.63 11.14
CA ASN A 117 3.67 12.59 9.73
C ASN A 117 2.55 12.08 8.79
N GLY A 118 1.29 12.42 9.11
CA GLY A 118 0.09 11.94 8.42
C GLY A 118 -0.35 10.51 8.77
N SER A 119 0.43 9.76 9.55
CA SER A 119 0.03 8.47 10.12
C SER A 119 -0.87 8.66 11.33
N CYS A 120 -1.73 7.66 11.60
CA CYS A 120 -2.64 7.62 12.72
C CYS A 120 -2.37 6.36 13.57
N PHE A 121 -2.27 6.56 14.87
CA PHE A 121 -2.03 5.50 15.84
C PHE A 121 -3.08 5.56 16.94
N GLU A 122 -3.65 4.41 17.29
CA GLU A 122 -4.51 4.27 18.46
C GLU A 122 -3.65 4.09 19.70
N ASN A 123 -3.95 4.79 20.78
CA ASN A 123 -3.30 4.63 22.07
C ASN A 123 -4.36 4.34 23.13
N SER A 124 -4.19 3.21 23.81
CA SER A 124 -4.95 2.81 24.99
C SER A 124 -3.96 2.46 26.10
N GLU A 125 -4.03 3.21 27.20
CA GLU A 125 -3.06 3.15 28.31
C GLU A 125 -1.60 3.18 27.81
N GLU A 126 -0.80 2.17 28.16
CA GLU A 126 0.61 2.03 27.77
C GLU A 126 0.81 1.34 26.41
N LYS A 127 -0.26 1.04 25.66
CA LYS A 127 -0.20 0.36 24.35
C LYS A 127 -0.52 1.32 23.22
N VAL A 128 0.17 1.14 22.11
CA VAL A 128 -0.06 1.85 20.86
C VAL A 128 -0.21 0.86 19.72
N GLY A 129 -1.25 1.05 18.92
CA GLY A 129 -1.56 0.29 17.71
C GLY A 129 -1.43 1.18 16.47
N VAL A 130 -0.72 0.71 15.44
CA VAL A 130 -0.73 1.38 14.15
C VAL A 130 -2.07 1.13 13.47
N ASN A 131 -2.87 2.20 13.31
CA ASN A 131 -4.12 2.17 12.56
C ASN A 131 -3.83 2.43 11.08
N GLU A 132 -3.20 3.56 10.78
CA GLU A 132 -2.77 3.93 9.43
C GLU A 132 -1.33 4.41 9.43
N PHE A 133 -0.56 3.99 8.44
CA PHE A 133 0.83 4.40 8.28
C PHE A 133 1.08 5.00 6.90
N ARG A 134 1.49 6.28 6.88
CA ARG A 134 1.88 7.01 5.68
C ARG A 134 3.36 6.82 5.39
N PHE A 135 3.66 6.47 4.15
CA PHE A 135 5.03 6.42 3.64
C PHE A 135 5.50 7.83 3.23
N LEU A 136 5.61 8.70 4.23
CA LEU A 136 6.06 10.09 4.12
C LEU A 136 7.22 10.33 5.09
N ASN A 137 8.00 11.40 4.87
CA ASN A 137 9.05 11.83 5.80
C ASN A 137 10.08 10.73 6.14
N GLY A 138 10.39 9.87 5.18
CA GLY A 138 11.34 8.76 5.35
C GLY A 138 10.76 7.52 6.05
N ASN A 139 9.47 7.52 6.39
CA ASN A 139 8.78 6.36 6.94
C ASN A 139 8.83 5.15 5.99
N PHE A 140 9.02 3.98 6.58
CA PHE A 140 9.06 2.71 5.87
C PHE A 140 8.62 1.57 6.78
N ILE A 141 8.34 0.42 6.16
CA ILE A 141 8.25 -0.85 6.88
C ILE A 141 9.31 -1.81 6.38
N LEU A 142 9.73 -2.72 7.25
CA LEU A 142 10.34 -3.97 6.84
C LEU A 142 9.26 -5.05 6.90
N TYR A 143 9.01 -5.73 5.79
CA TYR A 143 8.15 -6.90 5.72
C TYR A 143 8.98 -8.11 5.33
N LYS A 144 9.15 -9.07 6.24
CA LYS A 144 10.04 -10.24 6.06
C LYS A 144 11.47 -9.87 5.60
N GLY A 145 11.96 -8.71 6.05
CA GLY A 145 13.28 -8.17 5.69
C GLY A 145 13.29 -7.27 4.45
N GLU A 146 12.24 -7.31 3.63
CA GLU A 146 12.10 -6.44 2.46
C GLU A 146 11.61 -5.04 2.87
N ARG A 147 12.27 -4.02 2.34
CA ARG A 147 11.92 -2.62 2.63
C ARG A 147 10.81 -2.15 1.70
N ILE A 148 9.71 -1.71 2.29
CA ILE A 148 8.61 -1.02 1.58
C ILE A 148 8.57 0.43 2.06
N ASP A 149 8.71 1.36 1.12
CA ASP A 149 8.66 2.81 1.38
C ASP A 149 8.03 3.60 0.22
N ALA A 150 8.07 4.93 0.30
CA ALA A 150 7.49 5.84 -0.68
C ALA A 150 8.03 5.70 -2.12
N LYS A 151 9.15 4.99 -2.31
CA LYS A 151 9.75 4.71 -3.62
C LYS A 151 9.31 3.37 -4.18
N THR A 152 8.78 2.46 -3.35
CA THR A 152 8.31 1.14 -3.77
C THR A 152 7.16 1.29 -4.77
N THR A 153 7.32 0.68 -5.94
CA THR A 153 6.34 0.78 -7.03
C THR A 153 5.29 -0.32 -6.96
N LEU A 154 4.19 -0.16 -7.71
CA LEU A 154 3.21 -1.25 -7.88
C LEU A 154 3.85 -2.53 -8.45
N ASP A 155 4.84 -2.39 -9.34
CA ASP A 155 5.54 -3.53 -9.92
C ASP A 155 6.43 -4.26 -8.90
N ASP A 156 6.99 -3.53 -7.94
CA ASP A 156 7.70 -4.14 -6.82
C ASP A 156 6.75 -4.86 -5.88
N ILE A 157 5.60 -4.25 -5.57
CA ILE A 157 4.56 -4.90 -4.77
C ILE A 157 4.01 -6.15 -5.45
N ARG A 158 3.89 -6.18 -6.79
CA ARG A 158 3.44 -7.37 -7.53
C ARG A 158 4.35 -8.58 -7.33
N LYS A 159 5.64 -8.37 -7.07
CA LYS A 159 6.58 -9.48 -6.77
C LYS A 159 6.34 -10.09 -5.40
N ILE A 160 5.75 -9.32 -4.47
CA ILE A 160 5.47 -9.73 -3.10
C ILE A 160 4.04 -10.26 -2.98
N PHE A 161 3.07 -9.58 -3.59
CA PHE A 161 1.63 -9.85 -3.51
C PHE A 161 1.01 -9.92 -4.92
N PRO A 162 1.33 -10.96 -5.70
CA PRO A 162 0.93 -11.04 -7.10
C PRO A 162 -0.58 -11.18 -7.31
N ASN A 163 -1.31 -11.82 -6.40
CA ASN A 163 -2.77 -12.00 -6.56
C ASN A 163 -3.51 -10.72 -6.21
N SER A 164 -3.14 -10.10 -5.11
CA SER A 164 -3.74 -8.87 -4.61
C SER A 164 -3.58 -7.73 -5.60
N VAL A 165 -2.43 -7.67 -6.31
CA VAL A 165 -2.21 -6.70 -7.39
C VAL A 165 -3.07 -6.99 -8.63
N ARG A 166 -3.42 -8.25 -8.93
CA ARG A 166 -4.39 -8.56 -10.01
C ARG A 166 -5.80 -8.08 -9.64
N ASN A 167 -6.11 -8.09 -8.34
CA ASN A 167 -7.39 -7.64 -7.78
C ASN A 167 -7.36 -6.16 -7.34
N ILE A 168 -6.53 -5.32 -7.96
CA ILE A 168 -6.45 -3.91 -7.57
C ILE A 168 -7.78 -3.19 -7.82
N GLU A 169 -8.27 -2.51 -6.80
CA GLU A 169 -9.51 -1.73 -6.82
C GLU A 169 -9.20 -0.23 -6.72
N LYS A 170 -10.25 0.60 -6.78
CA LYS A 170 -10.18 2.00 -6.38
C LYS A 170 -11.15 2.22 -5.23
N LEU A 171 -10.70 2.88 -4.17
CA LEU A 171 -11.55 3.27 -3.05
C LEU A 171 -11.39 4.76 -2.77
N GLU A 172 -12.51 5.41 -2.49
CA GLU A 172 -12.54 6.81 -2.05
C GLU A 172 -11.88 6.94 -0.67
N ARG A 173 -10.95 7.90 -0.54
CA ARG A 173 -10.31 8.24 0.73
C ARG A 173 -10.67 9.67 1.10
N PRO A 174 -11.21 9.91 2.31
CA PRO A 174 -11.54 11.25 2.78
C PRO A 174 -10.34 12.21 2.64
N GLY A 175 -10.56 13.31 1.92
CA GLY A 175 -9.53 14.34 1.68
C GLY A 175 -8.50 14.02 0.59
N GLU A 176 -8.57 12.84 -0.04
CA GLU A 176 -7.61 12.41 -1.06
C GLU A 176 -8.22 11.96 -2.38
N GLY A 177 -9.52 11.68 -2.39
CA GLY A 177 -10.22 11.15 -3.55
C GLY A 177 -10.01 9.65 -3.73
N GLU A 178 -10.39 9.14 -4.89
CA GLU A 178 -10.19 7.74 -5.25
C GLU A 178 -8.72 7.39 -5.43
N LEU A 179 -8.24 6.39 -4.70
CA LEU A 179 -6.89 5.85 -4.83
C LEU A 179 -6.93 4.37 -5.21
N PRO A 180 -6.02 3.91 -6.10
CA PRO A 180 -5.79 2.49 -6.30
C PRO A 180 -5.38 1.81 -4.99
N VAL A 181 -5.93 0.63 -4.72
CA VAL A 181 -5.71 -0.12 -3.49
C VAL A 181 -5.68 -1.61 -3.76
N ILE A 182 -4.77 -2.32 -3.09
CA ILE A 182 -4.84 -3.78 -2.97
C ILE A 182 -5.29 -4.13 -1.55
N ARG A 183 -6.09 -5.19 -1.43
CA ARG A 183 -6.47 -5.80 -0.16
C ARG A 183 -5.58 -7.00 0.10
N LEU A 184 -5.19 -7.16 1.36
CA LEU A 184 -4.41 -8.29 1.85
C LEU A 184 -5.14 -8.88 3.04
N ARG A 185 -5.19 -10.20 3.10
CA ARG A 185 -5.71 -10.91 4.27
C ARG A 185 -4.75 -10.71 5.44
N GLU A 186 -5.28 -10.44 6.62
CA GLU A 186 -4.47 -10.29 7.83
C GLU A 186 -4.24 -11.61 8.60
N ASP A 187 -4.88 -12.69 8.15
CA ASP A 187 -4.69 -14.04 8.67
C ASP A 187 -4.64 -15.09 7.56
N LYS A 188 -3.97 -16.21 7.83
CA LYS A 188 -3.78 -17.29 6.84
C LYS A 188 -5.05 -18.08 6.56
N ALA A 189 -5.91 -18.22 7.56
CA ALA A 189 -7.09 -19.07 7.50
C ALA A 189 -8.29 -18.38 6.82
N GLY A 190 -8.24 -17.05 6.66
CA GLY A 190 -9.35 -16.23 6.19
C GLY A 190 -10.51 -16.19 7.20
N ILE A 191 -10.18 -16.19 8.49
CA ILE A 191 -11.17 -16.13 9.58
C ILE A 191 -11.52 -14.67 9.90
N SER A 192 -10.57 -13.74 9.78
CA SER A 192 -10.83 -12.32 10.00
C SER A 192 -11.57 -11.74 8.79
N ASP A 193 -12.62 -10.97 9.09
CA ASP A 193 -13.27 -10.09 8.11
C ASP A 193 -12.46 -8.78 7.93
N GLY A 194 -11.50 -8.52 8.82
CA GLY A 194 -10.55 -7.41 8.69
C GLY A 194 -9.51 -7.67 7.60
N HIS A 195 -8.94 -6.59 7.08
CA HIS A 195 -7.94 -6.66 6.02
C HIS A 195 -6.96 -5.49 6.06
N ILE A 196 -5.83 -5.68 5.38
CA ILE A 196 -4.80 -4.67 5.23
C ILE A 196 -4.92 -4.08 3.83
N ASN A 197 -5.16 -2.77 3.76
CA ASN A 197 -5.18 -2.02 2.52
C ASN A 197 -3.81 -1.38 2.27
N ILE A 198 -3.24 -1.60 1.08
CA ILE A 198 -2.10 -0.82 0.59
C ILE A 198 -2.58 0.10 -0.52
N TYR A 199 -2.54 1.41 -0.26
CA TYR A 199 -2.93 2.42 -1.22
C TYR A 199 -1.74 2.89 -2.06
N PHE A 200 -2.03 3.24 -3.31
CA PHE A 200 -1.04 3.73 -4.25
C PHE A 200 -1.38 5.13 -4.73
N LYS A 201 -0.35 5.94 -4.98
CA LYS A 201 -0.45 7.26 -5.61
C LYS A 201 0.72 7.44 -6.55
N ASN A 202 0.44 7.84 -7.79
CA ASN A 202 1.46 7.95 -8.85
C ASN A 202 2.30 6.67 -9.03
N ASN A 203 1.64 5.51 -9.05
CA ASN A 203 2.24 4.17 -9.19
C ASN A 203 3.22 3.77 -8.07
N ARG A 204 3.15 4.41 -6.90
CA ARG A 204 3.99 4.10 -5.74
C ARG A 204 3.15 3.90 -4.49
N VAL A 205 3.66 3.11 -3.57
CA VAL A 205 3.03 2.88 -2.27
C VAL A 205 2.89 4.22 -1.55
N HIS A 206 1.68 4.49 -1.08
CA HIS A 206 1.30 5.75 -0.46
C HIS A 206 1.01 5.60 1.03
N SER A 207 0.20 4.59 1.39
CA SER A 207 -0.14 4.28 2.77
C SER A 207 -0.49 2.80 2.94
N ILE A 208 -0.41 2.34 4.18
CA ILE A 208 -0.95 1.06 4.62
C ILE A 208 -1.96 1.32 5.74
N TRP A 209 -3.13 0.70 5.67
CA TRP A 209 -4.23 0.91 6.59
C TRP A 209 -4.84 -0.43 7.00
N TRP A 210 -5.02 -0.63 8.30
CA TRP A 210 -5.78 -1.75 8.81
C TRP A 210 -7.25 -1.38 8.87
N TRP A 211 -8.04 -2.08 8.08
CA TRP A 211 -9.48 -1.93 8.04
C TRP A 211 -10.15 -3.06 8.81
N PHE A 212 -11.16 -2.71 9.60
CA PHE A 212 -12.01 -3.65 10.32
C PHE A 212 -13.48 -3.38 9.96
N PRO A 213 -14.32 -4.42 9.85
CA PRO A 213 -15.75 -4.23 9.66
C PRO A 213 -16.36 -3.52 10.87
N CYS A 214 -17.40 -2.72 10.62
CA CYS A 214 -18.18 -2.02 11.62
C CYS A 214 -19.68 -2.16 11.37
#